data_AF-A0A430R966-F1
#
_entry.id   AF-A0A430R966-F1
#
_cell.length_a   1.000
_cell.length_b   1.000
_cell.length_c   1.000
_cell.angle_alpha   90.00
_cell.angle_beta   90.00
_cell.angle_gamma   90.00
#
_symmetry.space_group_name_H-M   'P 1'
#
loop_
_entity.id
_entity.type
_entity.pdbx_description
1 polymer ?
#
loop_
_entity_poly.entity_id
_entity_poly.type
_entity_poly.pdbx_seq_one_letter_code
_entity_poly.pdbx_strand_id
1 'polypeptide(L)' 'MFQELSLEARREVARVFQPKRVLRGTPLYALGDRADGVYLVREGLVWLEGPRSAEGEPATLGVVGP' A
#
# COMPACT_ATOMS: atom_id res chain seq x y z
N MET A 1 -13.30 1.23 -1.84
CA MET A 1 -12.95 0.95 -0.43
C MET A 1 -13.75 1.78 0.59
N PHE A 2 -13.95 3.09 0.42
CA PHE A 2 -14.62 3.93 1.45
C PHE A 2 -16.05 4.39 1.12
N GLN A 3 -16.67 3.85 0.07
CA GLN A 3 -18.00 4.29 -0.41
C GLN A 3 -19.15 3.88 0.51
N GLU A 4 -18.91 2.98 1.46
CA GLU A 4 -19.91 2.51 2.44
C GLU A 4 -19.78 3.25 3.77
N LEU A 5 -18.72 4.04 3.96
CA LEU A 5 -18.56 4.85 5.17
C LEU A 5 -19.53 6.03 5.17
N SER A 6 -19.98 6.42 6.37
CA SER A 6 -20.70 7.68 6.55
C SER A 6 -19.83 8.88 6.12
N LEU A 7 -20.46 10.01 5.84
CA LEU A 7 -19.73 11.23 5.45
C LEU A 7 -18.72 11.67 6.53
N GLU A 8 -19.10 11.56 7.81
CA GLU A 8 -18.24 11.88 8.93
C GLU A 8 -17.02 10.94 8.99
N ALA A 9 -17.24 9.64 8.88
CA ALA A 9 -16.15 8.66 8.84
C ALA A 9 -15.20 8.89 7.66
N ARG A 10 -15.71 9.26 6.47
CA ARG A 10 -14.85 9.61 5.32
C ARG A 10 -14.02 10.86 5.57
N ARG A 11 -14.58 11.88 6.25
CA ARG A 11 -13.85 13.10 6.62
C ARG A 11 -12.74 12.79 7.62
N GLU A 12 -13.03 11.94 8.61
CA GLU A 12 -12.05 11.49 9.60
C GLU A 12 -10.92 10.70 8.95
N VAL A 13 -11.25 9.75 8.08
CA VAL A 13 -10.29 9.03 7.24
C VAL A 13 -9.40 10.00 6.46
N ALA A 14 -9.99 10.95 5.73
CA ALA A 14 -9.24 11.93 4.95
C ALA A 14 -8.31 12.82 5.82
N ARG A 15 -8.64 13.03 7.10
CA ARG A 15 -7.83 13.81 8.04
C ARG A 15 -6.62 13.05 8.56
N VAL A 16 -6.76 11.73 8.79
CA VAL A 16 -5.68 10.92 9.40
C VAL A 16 -4.65 10.46 8.37
N PHE A 17 -5.06 10.23 7.12
CA PHE A 17 -4.13 9.83 6.07
C PHE A 17 -3.13 10.94 5.77
N GLN A 18 -1.84 10.62 5.89
CA GLN A 18 -0.74 11.54 5.57
C GLN A 18 -0.24 11.27 4.15
N PRO A 19 -0.15 12.29 3.28
CA PRO A 19 0.41 12.13 1.94
C PRO A 19 1.87 11.63 2.00
N LYS A 20 2.16 10.55 1.27
CA LYS A 20 3.51 10.02 1.13
C LYS A 20 3.86 9.89 -0.34
N ARG A 21 4.91 10.61 -0.76
CA ARG A 21 5.50 10.46 -2.10
C ARG A 21 6.68 9.52 -2.02
N VAL A 22 6.78 8.61 -2.98
CA VAL A 22 7.88 7.66 -3.07
C VAL A 22 8.44 7.60 -4.48
N LEU A 23 9.73 7.31 -4.58
CA LEU A 23 10.39 7.10 -5.86
C LEU A 23 10.15 5.68 -6.33
N ARG A 24 10.20 5.46 -7.65
CA ARG A 24 10.12 4.12 -8.24
C ARG A 24 11.20 3.22 -7.64
N GLY A 25 10.82 1.99 -7.28
CA GLY A 25 11.71 1.00 -6.67
C GLY A 25 11.93 1.19 -5.16
N THR A 26 11.32 2.21 -4.54
CA THR A 26 11.38 2.36 -3.08
C THR A 26 10.51 1.31 -2.40
N PRO A 27 11.05 0.46 -1.51
CA PRO A 27 10.24 -0.45 -0.71
C PRO A 27 9.37 0.33 0.28
N LEU A 28 8.07 0.03 0.33
CA LEU A 28 7.12 0.65 1.27
C LEU A 28 6.99 -0.10 2.59
N TYR A 29 7.17 -1.42 2.53
CA TYR A 29 7.19 -2.37 3.65
C TYR A 29 7.97 -3.62 3.21
N ALA A 30 8.37 -4.45 4.17
CA ALA A 30 8.96 -5.76 3.96
C ALA A 30 8.06 -6.87 4.54
N LEU A 31 8.19 -8.08 3.99
CA LEU A 31 7.52 -9.25 4.55
C LEU A 31 8.02 -9.50 5.99
N GLY A 32 7.09 -9.61 6.94
CA GLY A 32 7.39 -9.78 8.35
C GLY A 32 7.40 -8.47 9.15
N ASP A 33 7.29 -7.31 8.49
CA ASP A 33 7.07 -6.05 9.18
C ASP A 33 5.77 -6.11 9.99
N ARG A 34 5.80 -5.49 11.18
CA ARG A 34 4.61 -5.31 12.00
C ARG A 34 3.61 -4.41 11.25
N ALA A 35 2.37 -4.87 11.12
CA ALA A 35 1.32 -4.10 10.48
C ALA A 35 0.68 -3.12 11.47
N ASP A 36 1.08 -1.85 11.40
CA ASP A 36 0.56 -0.77 12.26
C ASP A 36 -0.38 0.21 11.54
N GLY A 37 -0.67 -0.02 10.24
CA GLY A 37 -1.53 0.86 9.47
C GLY A 37 -1.79 0.36 8.04
N VAL A 38 -2.40 1.23 7.23
CA VAL A 38 -2.77 0.93 5.84
C VAL A 38 -2.27 2.03 4.90
N TYR A 39 -1.93 1.63 3.67
CA TYR A 39 -1.63 2.55 2.59
C TYR A 39 -2.83 2.65 1.64
N LEU A 40 -3.07 3.85 1.13
CA LEU A 40 -4.02 4.10 0.04
C LEU A 40 -3.22 4.63 -1.16
N VAL A 41 -3.25 3.91 -2.28
CA VAL A 41 -2.62 4.37 -3.52
C VAL A 41 -3.56 5.38 -4.16
N ARG A 42 -3.16 6.65 -4.18
CA ARG A 42 -3.91 7.72 -4.85
C ARG A 42 -3.50 7.90 -6.31
N GLU A 43 -2.21 7.72 -6.58
CA GLU A 43 -1.60 7.92 -7.89
C GLU A 43 -0.46 6.91 -8.07
N GLY A 44 -0.30 6.40 -9.30
CA GLY A 44 0.74 5.42 -9.64
C GLY A 44 0.35 3.98 -9.35
N LEU A 45 1.35 3.10 -9.34
CA LEU A 45 1.20 1.66 -9.17
C LEU A 45 2.22 1.13 -8.17
N VAL A 46 1.80 0.15 -7.36
CA VAL A 46 2.63 -0.54 -6.37
C VAL A 46 2.58 -2.03 -6.65
N TRP A 47 3.75 -2.68 -6.70
CA TRP A 47 3.87 -4.12 -6.89
C TRP A 47 3.90 -4.81 -5.54
N LEU A 48 3.10 -5.86 -5.40
CA LEU A 48 3.12 -6.75 -4.26
C LEU A 48 4.05 -7.91 -4.61
N GLU A 49 5.13 -8.04 -3.85
CA GLU A 49 6.12 -9.09 -4.01
C GLU A 49 5.95 -10.14 -2.92
N GLY A 50 6.03 -11.41 -3.32
CA GLY A 50 6.02 -12.56 -2.43
C GLY A 50 7.42 -12.91 -1.94
N PRO A 51 7.54 -14.00 -1.15
CA PRO A 51 8.84 -14.51 -0.73
C PRO A 51 9.75 -14.73 -1.95
N ARG A 52 11.03 -14.36 -1.83
CA ARG A 52 12.01 -14.65 -2.86
C ARG A 52 12.27 -16.16 -2.92
N SER A 53 12.37 -16.70 -4.13
CA SER A 53 12.81 -18.08 -4.32
C SER A 53 14.31 -18.22 -4.01
N ALA A 54 14.82 -19.45 -4.04
CA ALA A 54 16.25 -19.72 -3.85
C ALA A 54 17.11 -19.05 -4.94
N GLU A 55 16.55 -18.78 -6.11
CA GLU A 55 17.18 -18.05 -7.21
C GLU A 55 17.16 -16.52 -7.04
N GLY A 56 16.50 -16.01 -5.98
CA GLY A 56 16.52 -14.60 -5.60
C GLY A 56 15.49 -13.72 -6.29
N GLU A 57 14.67 -14.27 -7.19
CA GLU A 57 13.60 -13.52 -7.86
C GLU A 57 12.35 -13.43 -6.97
N PRO A 58 11.80 -12.23 -6.73
CA PRO A 58 10.53 -12.08 -6.03
C PRO A 58 9.38 -12.49 -6.96
N ALA A 59 8.48 -13.34 -6.46
CA ALA A 59 7.23 -13.63 -7.16
C ALA A 59 6.32 -12.40 -7.12
N THR A 60 5.87 -11.88 -8.27
CA THR A 60 4.84 -10.83 -8.26
C THR A 60 3.50 -11.43 -7.89
N LEU A 61 2.95 -11.02 -6.75
CA LEU A 61 1.64 -11.44 -6.25
C LEU A 61 0.50 -10.60 -6.83
N GLY A 62 0.79 -9.36 -7.21
CA GLY A 62 -0.20 -8.47 -7.79
C GLY A 62 0.29 -7.04 -7.92
N VAL A 63 -0.58 -6.19 -8.46
CA VAL A 63 -0.34 -4.75 -8.62
C VAL A 63 -1.53 -3.99 -8.03
N VAL A 64 -1.25 -2.98 -7.22
CA VAL A 64 -2.24 -2.11 -6.59
C VAL A 64 -2.15 -0.72 -7.22
N GLY A 65 -3.31 -0.18 -7.60
CA GLY A 65 -3.50 1.17 -8.14
C GLY A 65 -4.68 1.87 -7.48
N PRO A 66 -5.04 3.08 -7.95
CA PRO A 66 -6.17 3.85 -7.45
C PRO A 66 -7.55 3.23 -7.73
#